data_AF-A0A956LAM7-F1
#
_entry.id   AF-A0A956LAM7-F1
#
_cell.length_a   1.000
_cell.length_b   1.000
_cell.length_c   1.000
_cell.angle_alpha   90.00
_cell.angle_beta   90.00
_cell.angle_gamma   90.00
#
_symmetry.space_group_name_H-M   'P 1'
#
loop_
_entity.id
_entity.type
_entity.pdbx_description
1 polymer ?
#
loop_
_entity_poly.entity_id
_entity_poly.type
_entity_poly.pdbx_seq_one_letter_code
_entity_poly.pdbx_strand_id
1 'polypeptide(L)'
;RWERLEGMVTLNVVALTHLTRMLVPGMVERGRGGVLNVSSGFGLSTMPGVAVYVGTKHYVTGFTECLRAEVADRGVVVTQVCPGPV
;
A
#
# COMPACT_ATOMS: atom_id res chain seq x y z
N ARG A 1 -17.07 7.59 -14.95
CA ARG A 1 -16.47 8.92 -15.21
C ARG A 1 -14.99 8.85 -14.91
N TRP A 2 -14.15 9.33 -15.82
CA TRP A 2 -12.68 9.25 -15.72
C TRP A 2 -12.14 9.81 -14.39
N GLU A 3 -12.60 10.98 -13.96
CA GLU A 3 -12.18 11.64 -12.72
C GLU A 3 -12.30 10.76 -11.47
N ARG A 4 -13.31 9.88 -11.40
CA ARG A 4 -13.47 8.95 -10.27
C ARG A 4 -12.40 7.84 -10.29
N LEU A 5 -12.03 7.37 -11.47
CA LEU A 5 -10.98 6.35 -11.64
C LEU A 5 -9.61 6.95 -11.36
N GLU A 6 -9.34 8.12 -11.91
CA GLU A 6 -8.11 8.88 -11.66
C GLU A 6 -7.95 9.21 -10.17
N GLY A 7 -9.01 9.74 -9.53
CA GLY A 7 -9.00 10.02 -8.10
C GLY A 7 -8.72 8.77 -7.25
N MET A 8 -9.20 7.60 -7.67
CA MET A 8 -8.93 6.33 -7.00
C MET A 8 -7.45 5.92 -7.11
N VAL A 9 -6.83 6.10 -8.28
CA VAL A 9 -5.40 5.83 -8.46
C VAL A 9 -4.57 6.83 -7.65
N THR A 10 -4.88 8.12 -7.75
CA THR A 10 -4.18 9.17 -6.98
C THR A 10 -4.24 8.89 -5.48
N LEU A 11 -5.41 8.50 -4.96
CA LEU A 11 -5.56 8.20 -3.54
C LEU A 11 -4.84 6.91 -3.12
N ASN A 12 -5.12 5.80 -3.80
CA ASN A 12 -4.66 4.47 -3.34
C ASN A 12 -3.19 4.19 -3.66
N VAL A 13 -2.65 4.82 -4.71
CA VAL A 13 -1.29 4.58 -5.21
C VAL A 13 -0.42 5.78 -4.89
N VAL A 14 -0.70 6.93 -5.51
CA VAL A 14 0.22 8.08 -5.45
C VAL A 14 0.37 8.61 -4.03
N ALA A 15 -0.74 8.89 -3.34
CA ALA A 15 -0.70 9.44 -1.99
C ALA A 15 -0.06 8.47 -1.00
N LEU A 16 -0.41 7.18 -1.05
CA LEU A 16 0.18 6.15 -0.19
C LEU A 16 1.70 6.06 -0.38
N THR A 17 2.18 6.00 -1.63
CA THR A 17 3.61 5.90 -1.93
C THR A 17 4.35 7.14 -1.49
N HIS A 18 3.78 8.32 -1.75
CA HIS A 18 4.37 9.60 -1.35
C HIS A 18 4.50 9.69 0.17
N LEU A 19 3.43 9.43 0.93
CA LEU A 19 3.46 9.46 2.40
C LEU A 19 4.46 8.45 2.96
N THR A 20 4.48 7.22 2.41
CA THR A 20 5.42 6.19 2.85
C THR A 20 6.86 6.64 2.61
N ARG A 21 7.17 7.21 1.45
CA ARG A 21 8.51 7.71 1.11
C ARG A 21 8.96 8.88 1.98
N MET A 22 8.03 9.70 2.47
CA MET A 22 8.31 10.80 3.40
C MET A 22 8.61 10.30 4.82
N LEU A 23 7.90 9.27 5.29
CA LEU A 23 7.93 8.86 6.69
C LEU A 23 8.97 7.77 6.99
N VAL A 24 9.16 6.81 6.08
CA VAL A 24 10.01 5.63 6.29
C VAL A 24 11.49 5.97 6.52
N PRO A 25 12.13 6.90 5.78
CA PRO A 25 13.53 7.22 6.00
C PRO A 25 13.81 7.65 7.45
N GLY A 26 12.96 8.50 8.03
CA GLY A 26 13.09 8.90 9.43
C GLY A 26 12.86 7.75 10.43
N MET A 27 12.04 6.75 10.10
CA MET A 27 11.91 5.53 10.92
C MET A 27 13.19 4.69 10.88
N VAL A 28 13.78 4.56 9.70
CA VAL A 28 15.05 3.84 9.48
C VAL A 28 16.19 4.51 10.22
N GLU A 29 16.31 5.84 10.15
CA GLU A 29 17.33 6.61 10.89
C GLU A 29 17.23 6.41 12.40
N ARG A 30 16.01 6.30 12.94
CA ARG A 30 15.77 6.03 14.36
C ARG A 30 15.94 4.56 14.76
N GLY A 31 16.09 3.65 13.79
CA GLY A 31 16.09 2.20 14.02
C GLY A 31 14.79 1.67 14.62
N ARG A 32 13.68 2.43 14.51
CA ARG A 32 12.36 2.03 15.03
C ARG A 32 11.21 2.71 14.27
N GLY A 33 10.19 1.94 13.96
CA GLY A 33 8.94 2.45 13.39
C GLY A 33 8.04 1.35 12.83
N GLY A 34 6.86 1.77 12.35
CA GLY A 34 5.88 0.86 11.79
C GLY A 34 5.07 1.52 10.67
N VAL A 35 4.80 0.75 9.61
CA VAL A 35 3.86 1.12 8.54
C VAL A 35 2.81 0.01 8.42
N LEU A 36 1.54 0.37 8.56
CA LEU A 36 0.40 -0.50 8.27
C LEU A 36 -0.37 0.07 7.08
N ASN A 37 -0.21 -0.55 5.91
CA ASN A 37 -1.00 -0.20 4.74
C ASN A 37 -2.33 -0.96 4.72
N VAL A 38 -3.38 -0.32 4.20
CA VAL A 38 -4.70 -0.94 4.06
C VAL A 38 -4.89 -1.39 2.61
N SER A 39 -4.68 -2.68 2.36
CA SER A 39 -4.98 -3.31 1.07
C SER A 39 -6.44 -3.76 1.02
N SER A 40 -6.72 -4.96 0.53
CA SER A 40 -8.02 -5.61 0.41
C SER A 40 -7.81 -7.10 0.13
N GLY A 41 -8.80 -7.95 0.35
CA GLY A 41 -8.84 -9.29 -0.25
C GLY A 41 -8.70 -9.24 -1.78
N PHE A 42 -9.13 -8.15 -2.42
CA PHE A 42 -8.90 -7.88 -3.84
C PHE A 42 -7.48 -7.39 -4.18
N GLY A 43 -6.60 -7.22 -3.18
CA GLY A 43 -5.16 -7.12 -3.43
C GLY A 43 -4.50 -8.47 -3.72
N LEU A 44 -5.23 -9.57 -3.47
CA LEU A 44 -4.78 -10.96 -3.63
C LEU A 44 -5.68 -11.79 -4.56
N SER A 45 -6.73 -11.17 -5.12
CA SER A 45 -7.73 -11.83 -5.95
C SER A 45 -8.34 -10.85 -6.96
N THR A 46 -9.03 -11.36 -7.98
CA THR A 46 -9.58 -10.55 -9.07
C THR A 46 -11.11 -10.62 -9.10
N MET A 47 -11.74 -9.54 -9.58
CA MET A 47 -13.19 -9.49 -9.78
C MET A 47 -13.54 -8.58 -10.96
N PRO A 48 -14.36 -9.03 -11.93
CA PRO A 48 -14.88 -8.18 -13.00
C PRO A 48 -15.69 -6.99 -12.47
N GLY A 49 -15.66 -5.86 -13.19
CA GLY A 49 -16.43 -4.66 -12.85
C GLY A 49 -15.76 -3.67 -11.89
N VAL A 50 -14.64 -4.06 -11.25
CA VAL A 50 -13.88 -3.21 -10.31
C VAL A 50 -12.38 -3.16 -10.65
N ALA A 51 -12.04 -3.25 -11.93
CA ALA A 51 -10.67 -3.41 -12.42
C ALA A 51 -9.66 -2.39 -11.85
N VAL A 52 -10.02 -1.10 -11.85
CA VAL A 52 -9.13 -0.04 -11.32
C VAL A 52 -8.91 -0.22 -9.82
N TYR A 53 -9.97 -0.50 -9.05
CA TYR A 53 -9.84 -0.74 -7.62
C TYR A 53 -8.93 -1.94 -7.33
N VAL A 54 -9.21 -3.08 -7.97
CA VAL A 54 -8.40 -4.30 -7.86
C VAL A 54 -6.94 -4.02 -8.20
N GLY A 55 -6.67 -3.32 -9.31
CA GLY A 55 -5.31 -2.93 -9.70
C GLY A 55 -4.61 -2.07 -8.65
N THR A 56 -5.30 -1.07 -8.08
CA THR A 56 -4.71 -0.25 -7.02
C THR A 56 -4.44 -1.04 -5.73
N LYS A 57 -5.26 -2.05 -5.40
CA LYS A 57 -5.03 -2.90 -4.23
C LYS A 57 -3.90 -3.91 -4.44
N HIS A 58 -3.74 -4.44 -5.66
CA HIS A 58 -2.53 -5.21 -6.01
C HIS A 58 -1.27 -4.35 -5.89
N TYR A 59 -1.32 -3.08 -6.32
CA TYR A 59 -0.21 -2.15 -6.12
C TYR A 59 0.12 -2.00 -4.64
N VAL A 60 -0.88 -1.69 -3.79
CA VAL A 60 -0.66 -1.55 -2.34
C VAL A 60 -0.01 -2.80 -1.75
N THR A 61 -0.46 -3.98 -2.18
CA THR A 61 0.11 -5.24 -1.75
C THR A 61 1.55 -5.41 -2.18
N GLY A 62 1.84 -5.40 -3.48
CA GLY A 62 3.22 -5.55 -3.96
C GLY A 62 4.17 -4.49 -3.38
N PHE A 63 3.73 -3.23 -3.30
CA PHE A 63 4.50 -2.14 -2.70
C PHE A 63 4.85 -2.42 -1.24
N THR A 64 3.88 -2.87 -0.44
CA THR A 64 4.10 -3.17 0.98
C THR A 64 5.04 -4.35 1.17
N GLU A 65 4.93 -5.37 0.32
CA GLU A 65 5.78 -6.57 0.40
C GLU A 65 7.24 -6.27 0.04
N CYS A 66 7.46 -5.52 -1.05
CA CYS A 66 8.79 -5.06 -1.43
C CYS A 66 9.40 -4.17 -0.35
N LEU A 67 8.66 -3.17 0.13
CA LEU A 67 9.16 -2.24 1.14
C LEU A 67 9.51 -2.95 2.45
N ARG A 68 8.70 -3.94 2.86
CA ARG A 68 9.01 -4.78 4.03
C ARG A 68 10.35 -5.51 3.86
N ALA A 69 10.64 -6.04 2.67
CA ALA A 69 11.92 -6.68 2.41
C ALA A 69 13.08 -5.67 2.43
N GLU A 70 12.87 -4.47 1.88
CA GLU A 70 13.88 -3.41 1.83
C GLU A 70 14.30 -2.89 3.23
N VAL A 71 13.40 -2.93 4.21
CA VAL A 71 13.66 -2.40 5.57
C VAL A 71 13.76 -3.49 6.65
N ALA A 72 13.80 -4.77 6.27
CA ALA A 72 13.70 -5.91 7.19
C ALA A 72 14.75 -5.90 8.32
N ASP A 73 15.96 -5.42 8.04
CA ASP A 73 17.08 -5.34 8.96
C ASP A 73 17.25 -3.95 9.61
N ARG A 74 16.31 -3.02 9.34
CA ARG A 74 16.41 -1.60 9.73
C ARG A 74 15.59 -1.24 10.97
N GLY A 75 15.03 -2.21 11.67
CA GLY A 75 14.18 -1.99 12.86
C GLY A 75 12.81 -1.37 12.55
N VAL A 76 12.39 -1.36 11.29
CA VAL A 76 11.08 -0.85 10.85
C VAL A 76 10.20 -2.02 10.43
N VAL A 77 9.00 -2.10 11.00
CA VAL A 77 8.03 -3.14 10.64
C VAL A 77 7.08 -2.57 9.58
N VAL A 78 6.98 -3.25 8.44
CA VAL A 78 6.05 -2.87 7.37
C VAL A 78 5.12 -4.04 7.10
N THR A 79 3.82 -3.80 7.18
CA THR A 79 2.81 -4.84 6.92
C THR A 79 1.55 -4.23 6.33
N GLN A 80 0.64 -5.11 5.92
CA GLN A 80 -0.65 -4.75 5.35
C GLN A 80 -1.76 -5.53 6.03
N VAL A 81 -2.94 -4.91 6.08
CA VAL A 81 -4.19 -5.62 6.31
C VAL A 81 -4.92 -5.80 4.98
N CYS A 82 -5.51 -6.98 4.77
CA CYS A 82 -6.27 -7.32 3.56
C CYS A 82 -7.74 -7.63 3.94
N PRO A 83 -8.59 -6.61 4.18
CA PRO A 83 -9.97 -6.84 4.59
C PRO A 83 -10.80 -7.53 3.49
N GLY A 84 -11.69 -8.43 3.90
CA GLY A 84 -12.80 -8.89 3.09
C GLY A 84 -13.95 -7.87 3.03
N PRO A 85 -15.13 -8.25 2.54
CA PRO A 85 -16.34 -7.44 2.66
C PRO A 85 -16.60 -7.11 4.14
N VAL A 86 -16.95 -5.85 4.41
CA VAL A 86 -17.29 -5.33 5.75
C VAL A 86 -18.62 -4.62 5.73
#